data_AF-A0AAU4F8W2-F1
#
_entry.id   AF-A0AAU4F8W2-F1
#
_cell.length_a   1.000
_cell.length_b   1.000
_cell.length_c   1.000
_cell.angle_alpha   90.00
_cell.angle_beta   90.00
_cell.angle_gamma   90.00
#
_symmetry.space_group_name_H-M   'P 1'
#
loop_
_entity.id
_entity.type
_entity.pdbx_description
1 polymer ?
#
loop_
_entity_poly.entity_id
_entity_poly.type
_entity_poly.pdbx_seq_one_letter_code
_entity_poly.pdbx_strand_id
1 'polypeptide(L)' 'MAHQVDRVVDDLGSTLTQLKESMRGMPLHKNGFKAAHDRMARAMGTLTTELIDARTAIQS' A
#
# COMPACT_ATOMS: atom_id res chain seq x y z
N MET A 1 8.00 -16.58 -10.79
CA MET A 1 7.86 -15.11 -10.88
C MET A 1 6.51 -14.65 -10.33
N ALA A 2 5.38 -15.13 -10.86
CA ALA A 2 4.04 -14.77 -10.35
C ALA A 2 3.84 -14.98 -8.83
N HIS A 3 4.25 -16.12 -8.27
CA HIS A 3 4.17 -16.37 -6.80
C HIS A 3 5.07 -15.49 -5.93
N GLN A 4 6.05 -14.81 -6.53
CA GLN A 4 6.92 -13.88 -5.83
C GLN A 4 6.28 -12.49 -5.81
N VAL A 5 5.63 -12.11 -6.90
CA VAL A 5 4.80 -10.89 -7.00
C VAL A 5 3.63 -10.97 -6.03
N ASP A 6 2.91 -12.10 -5.98
CA ASP A 6 1.78 -12.29 -5.05
C ASP A 6 2.19 -12.11 -3.59
N ARG A 7 3.33 -12.69 -3.18
CA ARG A 7 3.85 -12.53 -1.82
C ARG A 7 4.25 -11.09 -1.50
N VAL A 8 4.84 -10.37 -2.45
CA VAL A 8 5.22 -8.96 -2.26
C VAL A 8 3.98 -8.08 -2.11
N VAL A 9 2.92 -8.35 -2.87
CA VAL A 9 1.64 -7.63 -2.75
C VAL A 9 1.00 -7.89 -1.38
N ASP A 10 0.99 -9.13 -0.91
CA ASP A 10 0.43 -9.50 0.39
C ASP A 10 1.22 -8.88 1.56
N ASP A 11 2.55 -8.94 1.53
CA ASP A 11 3.42 -8.34 2.56
C ASP A 11 3.26 -6.81 2.59
N LEU A 12 3.12 -6.18 1.43
CA LEU A 12 2.86 -4.75 1.31
C LEU A 12 1.50 -4.38 1.92
N GLY A 13 0.44 -5.14 1.62
CA GLY A 13 -0.88 -4.94 2.19
C GLY A 13 -0.91 -5.10 3.73
N SER A 14 -0.19 -6.10 4.24
CA SER A 14 -0.02 -6.32 5.68
C SER A 14 0.70 -5.16 6.37
N THR A 15 1.80 -4.69 5.79
CA THR A 15 2.59 -3.56 6.31
C THR A 15 1.77 -2.27 6.34
N LEU A 16 0.99 -1.99 5.29
CA LEU A 16 0.10 -0.83 5.24
C LEU A 16 -1.02 -0.88 6.27
N THR A 17 -1.53 -2.08 6.56
CA THR A 17 -2.55 -2.29 7.59
C THR A 17 -1.97 -2.03 8.98
N GLN A 18 -0.76 -2.54 9.26
CA GLN A 18 -0.05 -2.24 10.50
C GLN A 18 0.25 -0.76 10.65
N LEU A 19 0.65 -0.09 9.57
CA LEU A 19 0.87 1.35 9.55
C LEU A 19 -0.43 2.10 9.88
N LYS A 20 -1.55 1.76 9.26
CA LYS A 20 -2.87 2.35 9.57
C LYS A 20 -3.25 2.18 11.04
N GLU A 21 -3.05 0.99 11.62
CA GLU A 21 -3.36 0.75 13.03
C GLU A 21 -2.39 1.50 13.96
N SER A 22 -1.10 1.60 13.63
CA SER A 22 -0.14 2.41 14.39
C SER A 22 -0.47 3.90 14.37
N MET A 23 -1.16 4.35 13.30
CA MET A 23 -1.61 5.72 13.13
C MET A 23 -2.95 6.01 13.81
N ARG A 24 -3.66 4.98 14.24
CA ARG A 24 -4.97 5.10 14.87
C ARG A 24 -4.82 5.78 16.23
N GLY A 25 -5.44 6.95 16.37
CA GLY A 25 -5.38 7.77 17.59
C GLY A 25 -4.30 8.85 17.58
N MET A 26 -3.43 8.90 16.57
CA MET A 26 -2.59 10.08 16.37
C MET A 26 -3.47 11.27 15.94
N PRO A 27 -3.22 12.49 16.46
CA PRO A 27 -3.93 13.68 16.04
C PRO A 27 -3.52 14.05 14.60
N LEU A 28 -4.19 13.43 13.61
CA LEU A 28 -3.89 13.54 12.18
C LEU A 28 -3.94 14.97 11.63
N HIS A 29 -4.59 15.87 12.37
CA HIS A 29 -4.81 17.27 12.02
C HIS A 29 -3.67 18.19 12.44
N LYS A 30 -2.72 17.75 13.26
CA LYS A 30 -1.54 18.55 13.62
C LYS A 30 -0.40 18.27 12.62
N ASN A 31 0.22 19.34 12.12
CA ASN A 31 1.45 19.32 11.31
C ASN A 31 1.38 18.63 9.93
N GLY A 32 0.22 18.60 9.25
CA GLY A 32 0.13 18.14 7.86
C GLY A 32 0.19 16.62 7.66
N PHE A 33 0.08 15.86 8.74
CA PHE A 33 0.13 14.39 8.70
C PHE A 33 -0.97 13.77 7.86
N LYS A 34 -2.20 14.31 7.90
CA LYS A 34 -3.29 13.90 7.00
C LYS A 34 -2.90 14.00 5.51
N ALA A 35 -2.22 15.08 5.10
CA ALA A 35 -1.82 15.24 3.71
C ALA A 35 -0.68 14.29 3.30
N ALA A 36 0.20 13.92 4.24
CA ALA A 36 1.21 12.88 4.02
C ALA A 36 0.56 11.49 3.91
N HIS A 37 -0.34 11.16 4.84
CA HIS A 37 -1.14 9.93 4.81
C HIS A 37 -1.93 9.78 3.51
N ASP A 38 -2.66 10.82 3.10
CA ASP A 38 -3.52 10.76 1.91
C ASP A 38 -2.69 10.62 0.62
N ARG A 39 -1.49 11.23 0.56
CA ARG A 39 -0.55 11.03 -0.55
C ARG A 39 0.01 9.62 -0.59
N MET A 40 0.39 9.09 0.57
CA MET A 40 0.88 7.71 0.69
C MET A 40 -0.21 6.71 0.29
N ALA A 41 -1.44 6.87 0.78
CA ALA A 41 -2.57 6.01 0.43
C ALA A 41 -2.84 5.98 -1.09
N ARG A 42 -2.75 7.12 -1.77
CA ARG A 42 -2.88 7.17 -3.24
C ARG A 42 -1.73 6.46 -3.95
N ALA A 43 -0.49 6.76 -3.59
CA ALA A 43 0.69 6.13 -4.19
C ALA A 43 0.65 4.60 -4.04
N MET A 44 0.13 4.12 -2.90
CA MET A 44 0.00 2.69 -2.66
C MET A 44 -1.14 2.05 -3.43
N GLY A 45 -2.27 2.74 -3.61
CA GLY A 45 -3.31 2.31 -4.53
C GLY A 45 -2.76 2.11 -5.95
N THR A 46 -1.96 3.06 -6.44
CA THR A 46 -1.31 2.96 -7.76
C THR A 46 -0.37 1.76 -7.84
N LEU A 47 0.54 1.59 -6.87
CA LEU A 47 1.49 0.47 -6.89
C LEU A 47 0.78 -0.89 -6.85
N THR A 48 -0.26 -1.03 -6.03
CA THR A 48 -1.04 -2.29 -5.96
C THR A 48 -1.69 -2.60 -7.31
N THR A 49 -2.28 -1.59 -7.97
CA THR A 49 -2.85 -1.77 -9.33
C THR A 49 -1.79 -2.19 -10.34
N GLU A 50 -0.64 -1.51 -10.37
CA GLU A 50 0.47 -1.86 -11.29
C GLU A 50 0.99 -3.28 -11.05
N LEU A 51 1.07 -3.72 -9.79
CA LEU A 51 1.48 -5.09 -9.45
C LEU A 51 0.44 -6.14 -9.87
N ILE A 52 -0.86 -5.84 -9.75
CA ILE A 52 -1.94 -6.70 -10.22
C ILE A 52 -1.93 -6.81 -11.75
N ASP A 53 -1.71 -5.69 -12.45
CA ASP A 53 -1.60 -5.69 -13.91
C ASP A 53 -0.35 -6.46 -14.37
N ALA A 54 0.79 -6.25 -13.71
CA ALA A 54 2.03 -6.98 -13.97
C ALA A 54 1.86 -8.49 -13.71
N ARG A 55 1.10 -8.89 -12.70
CA ARG A 55 0.77 -10.30 -12.44
C ARG A 55 0.09 -10.94 -13.65
N THR A 56 -0.86 -10.24 -14.27
CA THR A 56 -1.57 -10.73 -15.45
C THR A 56 -0.61 -10.92 -16.63
N ALA A 57 0.33 -9.98 -16.82
CA ALA A 57 1.35 -10.05 -17.88
C ALA A 57 2.44 -11.10 -17.63
N ILE A 58 2.68 -11.51 -16.37
CA ILE A 58 3.66 -12.55 -16.01
C ILE A 58 3.03 -13.96 -16.05
N GLN A 59 1.70 -14.06 -16.00
CA GLN A 59 0.97 -15.33 -16.11
C GLN A 59 0.66 -15.74 -17.56
N SER A 60 0.78 -14.81 -18.52
CA SER A 60 0.73 -15.05 -19.98
C SER A 60 2.09 -15.43 -20.54
#